data_AF-A0A5N5QL06-F1
#
_entry.id   AF-A0A5N5QL06-F1
#
_cell.length_a   1.000
_cell.length_b   1.000
_cell.length_c   1.000
_cell.angle_alpha   90.00
_cell.angle_beta   90.00
_cell.angle_gamma   90.00
#
_symmetry.space_group_name_H-M   'P 1'
#
loop_
_entity.id
_entity.type
_entity.pdbx_description
1 polymer ?
#
loop_
_entity_poly.entity_id
_entity_poly.type
_entity_poly.pdbx_seq_one_letter_code
_entity_poly.pdbx_strand_id
1 'polypeptide(L)'
;MKLFARDTLLWVIIRHAARHGDIGCLEDVLPLWVCMWKHTGKHKYAEHVTQFLLNLQQVWPKRFSNIVRMNWLVNPTGAEGGFRGVDWVVERNNLMHKVIHAGGGSNRTLENIIKESPLIMIYQQIHEVVEGCFNMTKPTLRHPPPPMAKTLAMLREHIKKHDMHSHIHGRTLSTAPLNSITEGALLGTKQASGKEEVGKLPGLDEDDGEIEFDMADMLEDDDFDDIM
;
A
#
# COMPACT_ATOMS: atom_id res chain seq x y z
N MET A 1 16.37 -5.43 -19.54
CA MET A 1 16.12 -4.15 -18.84
C MET A 1 14.75 -3.53 -19.13
N LYS A 2 14.11 -3.77 -20.30
CA LYS A 2 12.77 -3.22 -20.60
C LYS A 2 11.67 -3.64 -19.60
N LEU A 3 11.73 -4.87 -19.07
CA LEU A 3 10.73 -5.37 -18.11
C LEU A 3 10.81 -4.64 -16.75
N PHE A 4 12.00 -4.49 -16.18
CA PHE A 4 12.17 -3.74 -14.92
C PHE A 4 11.65 -2.30 -15.04
N ALA A 5 12.02 -1.59 -16.10
CA ALA A 5 11.55 -0.22 -16.32
C ALA A 5 10.01 -0.14 -16.43
N ARG A 6 9.38 -1.11 -17.11
CA ARG A 6 7.92 -1.23 -17.18
C ARG A 6 7.31 -1.47 -15.80
N ASP A 7 7.83 -2.42 -15.04
CA ASP A 7 7.27 -2.80 -13.74
C ASP A 7 7.43 -1.65 -12.72
N THR A 8 8.58 -0.96 -12.73
CA THR A 8 8.78 0.26 -11.94
C THR A 8 7.83 1.37 -12.38
N LEU A 9 7.57 1.52 -13.68
CA LEU A 9 6.60 2.51 -14.17
C LEU A 9 5.18 2.22 -13.65
N LEU A 10 4.75 0.95 -13.61
CA LEU A 10 3.46 0.57 -13.03
C LEU A 10 3.35 0.95 -11.55
N TRP A 11 4.45 0.80 -10.80
CA TRP A 11 4.53 1.26 -9.41
C TRP A 11 4.46 2.79 -9.28
N VAL A 12 5.14 3.54 -10.16
CA VAL A 12 5.06 5.00 -10.16
C VAL A 12 3.64 5.48 -10.48
N ILE A 13 2.98 4.84 -11.45
CA ILE A 13 1.60 5.17 -11.85
C ILE A 13 0.64 4.93 -10.69
N ILE A 14 0.68 3.74 -10.07
CA ILE A 14 -0.25 3.42 -8.97
C ILE A 14 -0.04 4.34 -7.77
N ARG A 15 1.22 4.67 -7.44
CA ARG A 15 1.55 5.61 -6.37
C ARG A 15 1.05 7.03 -6.68
N HIS A 16 1.25 7.50 -7.91
CA HIS A 16 0.78 8.81 -8.33
C HIS A 16 -0.76 8.88 -8.31
N ALA A 17 -1.44 7.88 -8.86
CA ALA A 17 -2.89 7.78 -8.87
C ALA A 17 -3.47 7.76 -7.45
N ALA A 18 -2.90 6.94 -6.56
CA ALA A 18 -3.31 6.86 -5.16
C ALA A 18 -3.17 8.21 -4.44
N ARG A 19 -2.04 8.91 -4.59
CA ARG A 19 -1.82 10.23 -3.96
C ARG A 19 -2.80 11.31 -4.44
N HIS A 20 -3.28 11.22 -5.68
CA HIS A 20 -4.20 12.20 -6.27
C HIS A 20 -5.66 11.76 -6.27
N GLY A 21 -5.99 10.60 -5.69
CA GLY A 21 -7.36 10.12 -5.64
C GLY A 21 -7.90 9.61 -6.98
N ASP A 22 -7.04 9.29 -7.96
CA ASP A 22 -7.45 8.82 -9.29
C ASP A 22 -7.79 7.33 -9.28
N ILE A 23 -9.02 7.03 -8.84
CA ILE A 23 -9.55 5.67 -8.75
C ILE A 23 -9.66 5.02 -10.14
N GLY A 24 -9.94 5.79 -11.20
CA GLY A 24 -10.03 5.25 -12.56
C GLY A 24 -8.69 4.65 -13.00
N CYS A 25 -7.60 5.41 -12.80
CA CYS A 25 -6.26 4.93 -13.08
C CYS A 25 -5.87 3.70 -12.20
N LEU A 26 -6.29 3.67 -10.93
CA LEU A 26 -6.08 2.50 -10.09
C LEU A 26 -6.81 1.26 -10.66
N GLU A 27 -8.07 1.38 -11.05
CA GLU A 27 -8.83 0.29 -11.66
C GLU A 27 -8.20 -0.22 -12.96
N ASP A 28 -7.64 0.66 -13.78
CA ASP A 28 -6.97 0.27 -15.03
C ASP A 28 -5.65 -0.49 -14.78
N VAL A 29 -4.94 -0.16 -13.71
CA VAL A 29 -3.62 -0.72 -13.40
C VAL A 29 -3.71 -2.00 -12.57
N LEU A 30 -4.72 -2.16 -11.71
CA LEU A 30 -4.88 -3.33 -10.83
C LEU A 30 -4.93 -4.69 -11.55
N PRO A 31 -5.57 -4.86 -12.73
CA PRO A 31 -5.50 -6.11 -13.50
C PRO A 31 -4.08 -6.54 -13.85
N LEU A 32 -3.18 -5.58 -14.14
CA LEU A 32 -1.77 -5.88 -14.41
C LEU A 32 -1.06 -6.38 -13.15
N TRP A 33 -1.38 -5.79 -11.99
CA TRP A 33 -0.90 -6.26 -10.69
C TRP A 33 -1.41 -7.66 -10.34
N VAL A 34 -2.68 -7.95 -10.62
CA VAL A 34 -3.25 -9.30 -10.47
C VAL A 34 -2.43 -10.32 -11.26
N CYS A 35 -2.10 -10.03 -12.53
CA CYS A 35 -1.25 -10.93 -13.32
C CYS A 35 0.12 -11.12 -12.64
N MET A 36 0.77 -10.05 -12.20
CA MET A 36 2.07 -10.15 -11.51
C MET A 36 1.97 -10.99 -10.22
N TRP A 37 0.95 -10.79 -9.40
CA TRP A 37 0.73 -11.54 -8.17
C TRP A 37 0.43 -13.02 -8.41
N LYS A 38 -0.35 -13.35 -9.45
CA LYS A 38 -0.57 -14.75 -9.85
C LYS A 38 0.75 -15.43 -10.20
N HIS A 39 1.65 -14.73 -10.89
CA HIS A 39 2.93 -15.29 -11.27
C HIS A 39 3.91 -15.42 -10.09
N THR A 40 3.94 -14.45 -9.18
CA THR A 40 4.87 -14.43 -8.03
C THR A 40 4.41 -15.28 -6.84
N GLY A 41 3.32 -16.04 -6.98
CA GLY A 41 2.79 -16.90 -5.92
C GLY A 41 1.93 -16.20 -4.87
N LYS A 42 1.58 -14.93 -5.10
CA LYS A 42 0.69 -14.14 -4.22
C LYS A 42 -0.77 -14.36 -4.59
N HIS A 43 -1.19 -15.63 -4.61
CA HIS A 43 -2.49 -16.07 -5.13
C HIS A 43 -3.68 -15.49 -4.36
N LYS A 44 -3.60 -15.37 -3.02
CA LYS A 44 -4.65 -14.76 -2.20
C LYS A 44 -4.98 -13.34 -2.67
N TYR A 45 -3.97 -12.48 -2.79
CA TYR A 45 -4.15 -11.10 -3.27
C TYR A 45 -4.71 -11.05 -4.68
N ALA A 46 -4.15 -11.86 -5.59
CA ALA A 46 -4.63 -11.93 -6.96
C ALA A 46 -6.12 -12.34 -7.03
N GLU A 47 -6.53 -13.33 -6.25
CA GLU A 47 -7.90 -13.84 -6.23
C GLU A 47 -8.88 -12.83 -5.63
N HIS A 48 -8.58 -12.29 -4.45
CA HIS A 48 -9.42 -11.28 -3.80
C HIS A 48 -9.59 -10.04 -4.68
N VAL A 49 -8.51 -9.52 -5.27
CA VAL A 49 -8.59 -8.33 -6.14
C VAL A 49 -9.31 -8.66 -7.45
N THR A 50 -9.13 -9.85 -8.01
CA THR A 50 -9.90 -10.28 -9.20
C THR A 50 -11.39 -10.31 -8.91
N GLN A 51 -11.79 -10.96 -7.82
CA GLN A 51 -13.20 -11.09 -7.43
C GLN A 51 -13.80 -9.71 -7.12
N PHE A 52 -13.04 -8.86 -6.45
CA PHE A 52 -13.44 -7.49 -6.13
C PHE A 52 -13.67 -6.66 -7.39
N LEU A 53 -12.74 -6.64 -8.34
CA LEU A 53 -12.90 -5.92 -9.61
C LEU A 53 -14.08 -6.47 -10.44
N LEU A 54 -14.25 -7.78 -10.49
CA LEU A 54 -15.38 -8.41 -11.18
C LEU A 54 -16.71 -8.01 -10.55
N ASN A 55 -16.78 -8.01 -9.22
CA ASN A 55 -17.96 -7.57 -8.50
C ASN A 55 -18.26 -6.09 -8.78
N LEU A 56 -17.24 -5.23 -8.68
CA LEU A 56 -17.35 -3.80 -8.89
C LEU A 56 -17.83 -3.44 -10.30
N GLN A 57 -17.37 -4.17 -11.32
CA GLN A 57 -17.65 -3.87 -12.72
C GLN A 57 -18.91 -4.56 -13.25
N GLN A 58 -19.21 -5.80 -12.82
CA GLN A 58 -20.22 -6.65 -13.46
C GLN A 58 -21.36 -7.07 -12.54
N VAL A 59 -21.14 -7.21 -11.23
CA VAL A 59 -22.12 -7.82 -10.32
C VAL A 59 -22.91 -6.77 -9.54
N TRP A 60 -22.21 -5.77 -9.00
CA TRP A 60 -22.82 -4.80 -8.11
C TRP A 60 -23.63 -3.75 -8.88
N PRO A 61 -24.76 -3.26 -8.31
CA PRO A 61 -25.48 -2.14 -8.88
C PRO A 61 -24.57 -0.91 -9.02
N LYS A 62 -24.65 -0.21 -10.15
CA LYS A 62 -23.80 0.96 -10.46
C LYS A 62 -23.71 1.98 -9.32
N ARG A 63 -24.83 2.25 -8.64
CA ARG A 63 -24.87 3.15 -7.49
C ARG A 63 -24.00 2.65 -6.33
N PHE A 64 -24.04 1.35 -6.03
CA PHE A 64 -23.22 0.75 -4.99
C PHE A 64 -21.74 0.75 -5.38
N SER A 65 -21.41 0.35 -6.61
CA SER A 65 -20.02 0.40 -7.09
C SER A 65 -19.44 1.82 -7.03
N ASN A 66 -20.23 2.84 -7.33
CA ASN A 66 -19.80 4.23 -7.19
C ASN A 66 -19.54 4.63 -5.73
N ILE A 67 -20.39 4.20 -4.79
CA ILE A 67 -20.13 4.43 -3.36
C ILE A 67 -18.82 3.75 -2.95
N VAL A 68 -18.62 2.50 -3.35
CA VAL A 68 -17.39 1.76 -3.05
C VAL A 68 -16.17 2.51 -3.60
N ARG A 69 -16.17 2.92 -4.88
CA ARG A 69 -15.10 3.71 -5.49
C ARG A 69 -14.76 4.96 -4.68
N MET A 70 -15.77 5.73 -4.29
CA MET A 70 -15.60 6.97 -3.51
C MET A 70 -15.00 6.74 -2.11
N ASN A 71 -14.93 5.50 -1.64
CA ASN A 71 -14.39 5.14 -0.32
C ASN A 71 -13.09 4.32 -0.40
N TRP A 72 -12.46 4.17 -1.57
CA TRP A 72 -11.14 3.51 -1.65
C TRP A 72 -10.05 4.37 -1.03
N LEU A 73 -10.12 5.65 -1.32
CA LEU A 73 -9.16 6.66 -0.91
C LEU A 73 -9.91 7.79 -0.23
N VAL A 74 -9.31 8.31 0.83
CA VAL A 74 -9.80 9.48 1.56
C VAL A 74 -8.66 10.49 1.64
N ASN A 75 -8.98 11.78 1.68
CA ASN A 75 -7.99 12.84 1.87
C ASN A 75 -8.30 13.57 3.18
N PRO A 76 -7.76 13.10 4.33
CA PRO A 76 -8.10 13.66 5.62
C PRO A 76 -7.66 15.12 5.79
N THR A 77 -6.57 15.53 5.14
CA THR A 77 -6.05 16.91 5.22
C THR A 77 -6.67 17.86 4.22
N GLY A 78 -7.29 17.32 3.16
CA GLY A 78 -7.79 18.12 2.03
C GLY A 78 -6.68 18.72 1.16
N ALA A 79 -5.41 18.42 1.43
CA ALA A 79 -4.27 18.94 0.68
C ALA A 79 -4.09 18.21 -0.66
N GLU A 80 -3.49 18.88 -1.65
CA GLU A 80 -3.12 18.24 -2.90
C GLU A 80 -2.09 17.12 -2.65
N GLY A 81 -2.32 15.93 -3.23
CA GLY A 81 -1.47 14.77 -2.97
C GLY A 81 -1.68 14.10 -1.60
N GLY A 82 -2.70 14.52 -0.84
CA GLY A 82 -3.02 14.04 0.50
C GLY A 82 -3.92 12.80 0.56
N PHE A 83 -4.29 12.21 -0.57
CA PHE A 83 -5.13 11.01 -0.56
C PHE A 83 -4.37 9.80 0.00
N ARG A 84 -5.04 9.05 0.87
CA ARG A 84 -4.59 7.84 1.57
C ARG A 84 -5.60 6.72 1.39
N GLY A 85 -5.13 5.47 1.46
CA GLY A 85 -6.02 4.32 1.57
C GLY A 85 -6.90 4.44 2.80
N VAL A 86 -8.19 4.15 2.67
CA VAL A 86 -9.13 4.23 3.81
C VAL A 86 -8.70 3.33 4.97
N ASP A 87 -8.17 2.16 4.66
CA ASP A 87 -7.66 1.19 5.62
C ASP A 87 -6.58 1.82 6.51
N TRP A 88 -5.66 2.57 5.89
CA TRP A 88 -4.59 3.23 6.62
C TRP A 88 -5.09 4.29 7.61
N VAL A 89 -6.15 5.02 7.24
CA VAL A 89 -6.79 6.01 8.13
C VAL A 89 -7.53 5.32 9.27
N VAL A 90 -8.20 4.19 9.00
CA VAL A 90 -8.88 3.39 10.02
C VAL A 90 -7.86 2.79 10.99
N GLU A 91 -6.73 2.32 10.49
CA GLU A 91 -5.66 1.76 11.30
C GLU A 91 -5.02 2.82 12.21
N ARG A 92 -4.76 4.02 11.69
CA ARG A 92 -4.34 5.17 12.50
C ARG A 92 -5.34 5.47 13.63
N ASN A 93 -6.64 5.45 13.34
CA ASN A 93 -7.66 5.63 14.36
C ASN A 93 -7.59 4.50 15.42
N ASN A 94 -7.44 3.25 14.99
CA ASN A 94 -7.29 2.11 15.90
C ASN A 94 -6.08 2.27 16.83
N LEU A 95 -4.94 2.74 16.33
CA LEU A 95 -3.75 3.03 17.13
C LEU A 95 -4.07 4.07 18.22
N MET A 96 -4.70 5.18 17.83
CA MET A 96 -5.04 6.25 18.77
C MET A 96 -5.99 5.77 19.86
N HIS A 97 -7.05 5.04 19.49
CA HIS A 97 -8.07 4.57 20.43
C HIS A 97 -7.58 3.43 21.33
N LYS A 98 -6.85 2.46 20.78
CA LYS A 98 -6.55 1.19 21.47
C LYS A 98 -5.19 1.14 22.13
N VAL A 99 -4.26 1.99 21.70
CA VAL A 99 -2.86 1.94 22.14
C VAL A 99 -2.50 3.22 22.89
N ILE A 100 -2.68 4.39 22.27
CA ILE A 100 -2.23 5.67 22.85
C ILE A 100 -3.16 6.15 23.97
N HIS A 101 -4.47 6.18 23.72
CA HIS A 101 -5.47 6.78 24.62
C HIS A 101 -6.39 5.74 25.28
N ALA A 102 -6.00 4.47 25.31
CA ALA A 102 -6.84 3.45 25.94
C ALA A 102 -6.75 3.43 27.48
N GLY A 103 -5.78 4.14 28.05
CA GLY A 103 -5.40 4.02 29.47
C GLY A 103 -4.54 2.79 29.74
N GLY A 104 -3.80 2.82 30.86
CA GLY A 104 -2.90 1.74 31.26
C GLY A 104 -3.54 0.72 32.22
N GLY A 105 -3.10 -0.54 32.15
CA GLY A 105 -3.46 -1.59 33.11
C GLY A 105 -4.97 -1.82 33.23
N SER A 106 -5.50 -1.77 34.45
CA SER A 106 -6.93 -1.98 34.74
C SER A 106 -7.87 -0.93 34.12
N ASN A 107 -7.33 0.20 33.66
CA ASN A 107 -8.11 1.27 33.04
C ASN A 107 -8.33 1.05 31.53
N ARG A 108 -7.69 0.03 30.93
CA ARG A 108 -7.87 -0.35 29.53
C ARG A 108 -9.19 -1.11 29.33
N THR A 109 -10.30 -0.45 29.58
CA THR A 109 -11.65 -1.01 29.43
C THR A 109 -12.36 -0.40 28.22
N LEU A 110 -13.30 -1.13 27.64
CA LEU A 110 -14.10 -0.64 26.51
C LEU A 110 -14.87 0.64 26.85
N GLU A 111 -15.40 0.73 28.08
CA GLU A 111 -16.10 1.91 28.57
C GLU A 111 -15.19 3.15 28.58
N ASN A 112 -13.93 2.98 29.01
CA ASN A 112 -12.97 4.08 29.01
C ASN A 112 -12.57 4.48 27.59
N ILE A 113 -12.32 3.52 26.70
CA ILE A 113 -12.01 3.80 25.29
C ILE A 113 -13.15 4.59 24.64
N ILE A 114 -14.42 4.16 24.84
CA ILE A 114 -15.59 4.86 24.28
C ILE A 114 -15.69 6.29 24.82
N LYS A 115 -15.45 6.47 26.12
CA LYS A 115 -15.48 7.78 26.78
C LYS A 115 -14.39 8.72 26.28
N GLU A 116 -13.18 8.21 26.05
CA GLU A 116 -12.02 9.01 25.62
C GLU A 116 -11.98 9.26 24.11
N SER A 117 -12.56 8.36 23.30
CA SER A 117 -12.58 8.42 21.83
C SER A 117 -12.92 9.80 21.24
N PRO A 118 -14.01 10.49 21.64
CA PRO A 118 -14.33 11.80 21.06
C PRO A 118 -13.35 12.91 21.46
N LEU A 119 -12.49 12.69 22.45
CA LEU A 119 -11.56 13.68 22.99
C LEU A 119 -10.16 13.57 22.38
N ILE A 120 -9.85 12.51 21.63
CA ILE A 120 -8.51 12.24 21.09
C ILE A 120 -7.95 13.42 20.30
N MET A 121 -8.74 14.05 19.43
CA MET A 121 -8.29 15.21 18.67
C MET A 121 -7.90 16.38 19.58
N ILE A 122 -8.64 16.60 20.66
CA ILE A 122 -8.34 17.64 21.64
C ILE A 122 -7.05 17.30 22.40
N TYR A 123 -6.87 16.03 22.78
CA TYR A 123 -5.64 15.57 23.44
C TYR A 123 -4.41 15.84 22.55
N GLN A 124 -4.48 15.49 21.26
CA GLN A 124 -3.39 15.75 20.31
C GLN A 124 -3.05 17.24 20.21
N GLN A 125 -4.06 18.10 20.08
CA GLN A 125 -3.86 19.56 20.04
C GLN A 125 -3.24 20.11 21.32
N ILE A 126 -3.65 19.60 22.49
CA ILE A 126 -3.05 19.99 23.78
C ILE A 126 -1.58 19.58 23.84
N HIS A 127 -1.24 18.37 23.38
CA HIS A 127 0.15 17.91 23.30
C HIS A 127 1.01 18.86 22.46
N GLU A 128 0.54 19.25 21.28
CA GLU A 128 1.24 20.20 20.40
C GLU A 128 1.48 21.57 21.07
N VAL A 129 0.46 22.11 21.76
CA VAL A 129 0.57 23.38 22.50
C VAL A 129 1.59 23.27 23.63
N VAL A 130 1.55 22.18 24.40
CA VAL A 130 2.46 21.94 25.51
C VAL A 130 3.90 21.80 25.02
N GLU A 131 4.15 21.00 23.98
CA GLU A 131 5.46 20.86 23.34
C GLU A 131 6.02 22.21 22.87
N GLY A 132 5.17 23.02 22.23
CA GLY A 132 5.50 24.37 21.80
C GLY A 132 5.88 25.29 22.97
N CYS A 133 5.14 25.25 24.08
CA CYS A 133 5.44 26.03 25.29
C CYS A 133 6.79 25.68 25.91
N PHE A 134 7.23 24.42 25.83
CA PHE A 134 8.49 23.96 26.39
C PHE A 134 9.69 24.14 25.44
N ASN A 135 9.50 24.75 24.27
CA ASN A 135 10.51 24.76 23.19
C ASN A 135 11.11 23.36 22.98
N MET A 136 10.29 22.32 23.12
CA MET A 136 10.65 21.00 22.63
C MET A 136 10.61 21.12 21.12
N THR A 137 11.67 21.67 20.52
CA THR A 137 11.92 21.58 19.08
C THR A 137 11.80 20.10 18.78
N LYS A 138 10.69 19.69 18.16
CA LYS A 138 10.59 18.37 17.57
C LYS A 138 11.87 18.22 16.74
N PRO A 139 12.83 17.33 17.08
CA PRO A 139 13.72 16.87 16.03
C PRO A 139 12.74 16.39 14.96
N THR A 140 12.84 16.98 13.77
CA THR A 140 11.89 16.78 12.67
C THR A 140 11.39 15.35 12.69
N LEU A 141 10.09 15.15 12.96
CA LEU A 141 9.48 13.81 12.89
C LEU A 141 9.74 13.20 11.50
N ARG A 142 9.89 14.08 10.50
CA ARG A 142 10.51 13.75 9.22
C ARG A 142 11.96 13.31 9.43
N HIS A 143 12.17 12.01 9.31
CA HIS A 143 13.50 11.50 9.07
C HIS A 143 14.06 12.21 7.83
N PRO A 144 15.24 12.85 7.91
CA PRO A 144 15.84 13.40 6.71
C PRO A 144 15.98 12.26 5.70
N PRO A 145 15.61 12.48 4.43
CA PRO A 145 15.64 11.41 3.45
C PRO A 145 17.04 10.80 3.45
N PRO A 146 17.15 9.46 3.41
CA PRO A 146 18.44 8.81 3.53
C PRO A 146 19.41 9.39 2.51
N PRO A 147 20.67 9.67 2.88
CA PRO A 147 21.63 10.28 1.97
C PRO A 147 21.97 9.31 0.81
N MET A 148 21.19 9.40 -0.26
CA MET A 148 21.26 8.48 -1.41
C MET A 148 22.35 8.84 -2.42
N ALA A 149 23.10 9.92 -2.22
CA ALA A 149 24.10 10.39 -3.17
C ALA A 149 25.14 9.31 -3.53
N LYS A 150 25.64 8.56 -2.54
CA LYS A 150 26.59 7.46 -2.74
C LYS A 150 25.95 6.29 -3.50
N THR A 151 24.75 5.88 -3.10
CA THR A 151 23.99 4.79 -3.75
C THR A 151 23.69 5.12 -5.21
N LEU A 152 23.24 6.34 -5.49
CA LEU A 152 22.97 6.81 -6.85
C LEU A 152 24.25 6.93 -7.69
N ALA A 153 25.37 7.34 -7.10
CA ALA A 153 26.66 7.35 -7.77
C ALA A 153 27.12 5.94 -8.14
N MET A 154 27.07 5.00 -7.21
CA MET A 154 27.41 3.58 -7.45
C MET A 154 26.48 2.96 -8.50
N LEU A 155 25.18 3.23 -8.43
CA LEU A 155 24.20 2.77 -9.42
C LEU A 155 24.52 3.34 -10.81
N ARG A 156 24.84 4.63 -10.90
CA ARG A 156 25.22 5.29 -12.16
C ARG A 156 26.48 4.67 -12.76
N GLU A 157 27.50 4.42 -11.95
CA GLU A 157 28.72 3.75 -12.39
C GLU A 157 28.44 2.33 -12.89
N HIS A 158 27.62 1.57 -12.17
CA HIS A 158 27.20 0.23 -12.56
C HIS A 158 26.44 0.25 -13.90
N ILE A 159 25.47 1.15 -14.06
CA ILE A 159 24.71 1.33 -15.30
C ILE A 159 25.61 1.68 -16.48
N LYS A 160 26.60 2.58 -16.29
CA LYS A 160 27.58 2.95 -17.32
C LYS A 160 28.50 1.79 -17.66
N LYS A 161 29.06 1.12 -16.65
CA LYS A 161 29.96 -0.04 -16.80
C LYS A 161 29.30 -1.15 -17.61
N HIS A 162 28.02 -1.39 -17.38
CA HIS A 162 27.25 -2.44 -18.04
C HIS A 162 26.44 -1.94 -19.23
N ASP A 163 26.59 -0.68 -19.66
CA ASP A 163 25.85 -0.05 -20.76
C ASP A 163 24.37 -0.45 -20.80
N MET A 164 23.71 -0.38 -19.63
CA MET A 164 22.41 -1.05 -19.44
C MET A 164 21.28 -0.36 -20.20
N HIS A 165 21.37 0.97 -20.38
CA HIS A 165 20.35 1.80 -21.03
C HIS A 165 20.55 1.98 -22.55
N SER A 166 21.67 1.53 -23.12
CA SER A 166 21.89 1.60 -24.56
C SER A 166 21.29 0.38 -25.25
N HIS A 167 20.62 0.62 -26.37
CA HIS A 167 20.09 -0.44 -27.20
C HIS A 167 21.22 -1.12 -27.98
N ILE A 168 21.68 -2.27 -27.49
CA ILE A 168 22.67 -3.11 -28.16
C ILE A 168 21.94 -4.29 -28.80
N HIS A 169 22.04 -4.42 -30.13
CA HIS A 169 21.47 -5.54 -30.86
C HIS A 169 22.23 -6.85 -30.54
N GLY A 170 21.51 -7.97 -30.38
CA GLY A 170 22.13 -9.28 -30.16
C GLY A 170 22.67 -9.55 -28.75
N ARG A 171 22.28 -8.76 -27.74
CA ARG A 171 22.68 -8.98 -26.35
C ARG A 171 22.05 -10.27 -25.80
N THR A 172 22.86 -11.31 -25.64
CA THR A 172 22.41 -12.59 -25.07
C THR A 172 22.29 -12.48 -23.55
N LEU A 173 21.13 -12.84 -23.00
CA LEU A 173 20.94 -12.95 -21.56
C LEU A 173 21.24 -14.40 -21.13
N SER A 174 21.92 -14.57 -19.99
CA SER A 174 22.18 -15.89 -19.41
C SER A 174 20.89 -16.63 -19.05
N THR A 175 19.89 -15.88 -18.61
CA THR A 175 18.54 -16.37 -18.29
C THR A 175 17.51 -15.62 -19.11
N ALA A 176 16.46 -16.33 -19.56
CA ALA A 176 15.34 -15.69 -20.23
C ALA A 176 14.69 -14.68 -19.26
N PRO A 177 14.45 -13.43 -19.70
CA PRO A 177 13.90 -12.41 -18.82
C PRO A 177 12.43 -12.75 -18.51
N LEU A 178 12.14 -12.95 -17.23
CA LEU A 178 10.83 -13.35 -16.74
C LEU A 178 9.84 -12.20 -16.86
N ASN A 179 8.78 -12.38 -17.65
CA ASN A 179 7.73 -11.39 -17.81
C ASN A 179 6.50 -11.79 -16.97
N SER A 180 6.49 -11.35 -15.72
CA SER A 180 5.47 -11.71 -14.73
C SER A 180 4.04 -11.40 -15.17
N ILE A 181 3.82 -10.34 -15.94
CA ILE A 181 2.49 -9.99 -16.46
C ILE A 181 2.02 -11.03 -17.48
N THR A 182 2.85 -11.36 -18.47
CA THR A 182 2.48 -12.30 -19.53
C THR A 182 2.34 -13.72 -18.98
N GLU A 183 3.27 -14.17 -18.14
CA GLU A 183 3.19 -15.48 -17.48
C GLU A 183 1.96 -15.57 -16.56
N GLY A 184 1.69 -14.53 -15.78
CA GLY A 184 0.51 -14.46 -14.93
C GLY A 184 -0.81 -14.46 -15.71
N ALA A 185 -0.85 -13.79 -16.86
CA ALA A 185 -2.00 -13.83 -17.76
C ALA A 185 -2.22 -15.23 -18.34
N LEU A 186 -1.15 -15.94 -18.74
CA LEU A 186 -1.22 -17.31 -19.22
C LEU A 186 -1.71 -18.28 -18.13
N LEU A 187 -1.29 -18.10 -16.88
CA LEU A 187 -1.82 -18.88 -15.75
C LEU A 187 -3.31 -18.60 -15.54
N GLY A 188 -3.72 -17.34 -15.63
CA GLY A 188 -5.13 -16.96 -15.53
C GLY A 188 -6.01 -17.60 -16.61
N THR A 189 -5.55 -17.66 -17.86
CA THR A 189 -6.32 -18.30 -18.95
C THR A 189 -6.38 -19.82 -18.80
N LYS A 190 -5.31 -20.45 -18.32
CA LYS A 190 -5.29 -21.90 -18.00
C LYS A 190 -6.32 -22.24 -16.91
N GLN A 191 -6.34 -21.46 -15.83
CA GLN A 191 -7.32 -21.61 -14.74
C GLN A 191 -8.75 -21.45 -15.26
N ALA A 192 -9.02 -20.43 -16.08
CA ALA A 192 -10.35 -20.21 -16.67
C ALA A 192 -10.78 -21.35 -17.61
N SER A 193 -9.83 -22.03 -18.26
CA SER A 193 -10.08 -23.18 -19.14
C SER A 193 -10.27 -24.52 -18.42
N GLY A 194 -10.20 -24.55 -17.08
CA GLY A 194 -10.42 -25.74 -16.26
C GLY A 194 -9.31 -26.80 -16.35
N LYS A 195 -8.09 -26.41 -16.75
CA LYS A 195 -6.97 -27.36 -16.96
C LYS A 195 -6.06 -27.57 -15.74
N GLU A 196 -6.39 -26.99 -14.58
CA GLU A 196 -5.76 -27.30 -13.29
C GLU A 196 -6.86 -27.51 -12.23
N GLU A 197 -6.80 -28.63 -11.52
CA GLU A 197 -7.64 -28.87 -10.34
C GLU A 197 -7.23 -27.90 -9.23
N VAL A 198 -8.22 -27.14 -8.76
CA VAL A 198 -8.12 -26.37 -7.52
C VAL A 198 -7.87 -27.37 -6.39
N GLY A 199 -6.66 -27.33 -5.83
CA GLY A 199 -6.39 -27.96 -4.54
C GLY A 199 -7.44 -27.49 -3.54
N LYS A 200 -8.20 -28.44 -3.01
CA LYS A 200 -9.25 -28.26 -2.00
C LYS A 200 -8.82 -27.20 -0.97
N LEU A 201 -9.64 -26.16 -0.81
CA LEU A 201 -9.55 -25.20 0.29
C LEU A 201 -9.47 -25.98 1.63
N PRO A 202 -8.41 -25.80 2.45
CA PRO A 202 -8.59 -25.92 3.88
C PRO A 202 -9.63 -24.88 4.30
N GLY A 203 -10.36 -25.17 5.37
CA GLY A 203 -11.36 -24.26 5.92
C GLY A 203 -10.78 -22.88 6.17
N LEU A 204 -11.67 -21.94 6.50
CA LEU A 204 -11.32 -20.69 7.14
C LEU A 204 -10.58 -20.98 8.45
N ASP A 205 -9.32 -21.36 8.34
CA ASP A 205 -8.37 -21.23 9.42
C ASP A 205 -8.02 -19.74 9.40
N GLU A 206 -8.58 -19.05 10.39
CA GLU A 206 -8.07 -17.81 10.98
C GLU A 206 -6.60 -18.04 11.36
N ASP A 207 -5.75 -18.10 10.33
CA ASP A 207 -4.33 -17.80 10.40
C ASP A 207 -4.17 -16.49 9.64
N ASP A 208 -4.84 -15.45 10.15
CA ASP A 208 -4.16 -14.24 10.57
C ASP A 208 -2.87 -14.66 11.29
N GLY A 209 -1.88 -15.06 10.47
CA GLY A 209 -0.52 -14.69 10.74
C GLY A 209 -0.60 -13.20 10.94
N GLU A 210 -0.72 -12.80 12.21
CA GLU A 210 -0.48 -11.46 12.65
C GLU A 210 0.81 -11.10 11.93
N ILE A 211 0.69 -10.29 10.88
CA ILE A 211 1.78 -9.40 10.55
C ILE A 211 1.89 -8.66 11.86
N GLU A 212 2.89 -9.05 12.66
CA GLU A 212 3.27 -8.33 13.85
C GLU A 212 3.56 -6.94 13.29
N PHE A 213 2.55 -6.09 13.41
CA PHE A 213 2.47 -4.84 12.72
C PHE A 213 3.45 -3.99 13.46
N ASP A 214 4.67 -3.86 12.92
CA ASP A 214 5.74 -3.21 13.64
C ASP A 214 5.30 -1.76 13.86
N MET A 215 4.93 -1.44 15.09
CA MET A 215 4.48 -0.11 15.47
C MET A 215 5.56 0.94 15.19
N ALA A 216 6.83 0.51 15.09
CA ALA A 216 7.92 1.34 14.62
C ALA A 216 7.71 1.74 13.15
N ASP A 217 7.42 0.80 12.25
CA ASP A 217 7.25 1.06 10.81
C ASP A 217 6.11 2.07 10.52
N MET A 218 5.04 2.07 11.33
CA MET A 218 3.91 2.99 11.14
C MET A 218 4.19 4.41 11.67
N LEU A 219 4.97 4.51 12.75
CA LEU A 219 5.46 5.77 13.31
C LEU A 219 6.65 6.32 12.51
N GLU A 220 7.34 5.47 11.75
CA GLU A 220 8.45 5.79 10.85
C GLU A 220 7.98 6.20 9.44
N ASP A 221 6.70 6.00 9.09
CA ASP A 221 6.15 6.41 7.80
C ASP A 221 5.93 7.93 7.78
N ASP A 222 6.78 8.66 7.06
CA ASP A 222 6.71 10.13 6.90
C ASP A 222 5.32 10.61 6.41
N ASP A 223 4.55 9.76 5.70
CA ASP A 223 3.21 10.08 5.20
C ASP A 223 2.13 9.98 6.32
N PHE A 224 2.44 9.45 7.52
CA PHE A 224 1.55 9.23 8.69
C PHE A 224 1.24 10.52 9.46
N ASP A 225 2.25 11.38 9.61
CA ASP A 225 2.12 12.69 10.24
C ASP A 225 1.36 13.69 9.38
N ASP A 226 1.38 13.49 8.05
CA ASP A 226 0.71 14.32 7.04
C ASP A 226 -0.82 14.05 6.96
N ILE A 227 -1.43 13.38 7.95
CA ILE A 227 -2.87 13.05 8.04
C ILE A 227 -3.63 13.99 9.00
N MET A 228 -3.00 15.09 9.43
CA MET A 228 -3.60 16.14 10.27
C MET A 228 -3.88 17.42 9.48
#